data_AF-A0A813IT96-F1
#
_entry.id   AF-A0A813IT96-F1
#
_cell.length_a   1.000
_cell.length_b   1.000
_cell.length_c   1.000
_cell.angle_alpha   90.00
_cell.angle_beta   90.00
_cell.angle_gamma   90.00
#
_symmetry.space_group_name_H-M   'P 1'
#
loop_
_entity.id
_entity.type
_entity.pdbx_description
1 polymer ?
#
loop_
_entity_poly.entity_id
_entity_poly.type
_entity_poly.pdbx_seq_one_letter_code
_entity_poly.pdbx_strand_id
1 'polypeptide(L)'
;LGCGCGLVTLSLARWGCREVTGADDSPVALALAAASCAEAKVSCEKVRWRRLDWRDLDACARLREELGPWDAVVSADCVLAAPPSGPM
;
A
#
# COMPACT_ATOMS: atom_id res chain seq x y z
N LEU A 1 -3.44 -1.16 -0.63
CA LEU A 1 -3.51 -0.26 -1.80
C LEU A 1 -3.46 1.17 -1.29
N GLY A 2 -2.77 2.06 -2.00
CA GLY A 2 -2.64 3.48 -1.65
C GLY A 2 -1.97 3.64 -0.30
N CYS A 3 -0.80 3.01 -0.13
CA CYS A 3 -0.23 2.89 1.20
C CYS A 3 0.21 4.22 1.81
N GLY A 4 0.36 5.29 1.03
CA GLY A 4 0.77 6.60 1.52
C GLY A 4 2.09 6.48 2.29
N CYS A 5 2.13 7.00 3.51
CA CYS A 5 3.28 6.89 4.41
C CYS A 5 3.49 5.49 5.03
N GLY A 6 2.66 4.50 4.66
CA GLY A 6 2.81 3.11 5.10
C GLY A 6 2.15 2.79 6.45
N LEU A 7 1.40 3.71 7.08
CA LEU A 7 0.82 3.49 8.42
C LEU A 7 0.06 2.16 8.53
N VAL A 8 -0.91 1.92 7.65
CA VAL A 8 -1.72 0.68 7.68
C VAL A 8 -0.86 -0.54 7.37
N THR A 9 -0.01 -0.46 6.35
CA THR A 9 0.91 -1.55 5.96
C THR A 9 1.82 -1.98 7.12
N LEU A 10 2.43 -1.00 7.81
CA LEU A 10 3.33 -1.25 8.93
C LEU A 10 2.58 -1.76 10.16
N SER A 11 1.37 -1.25 10.43
CA SER A 11 0.50 -1.76 11.49
C SER A 11 0.15 -3.23 11.28
N LEU A 12 -0.19 -3.65 10.05
CA LEU A 12 -0.45 -5.06 9.72
C LEU A 12 0.80 -5.94 9.91
N ALA A 13 1.96 -5.44 9.47
CA ALA A 13 3.22 -6.13 9.68
C ALA A 13 3.53 -6.32 11.17
N ARG A 14 3.22 -5.33 12.01
CA ARG A 14 3.36 -5.43 13.48
C ARG A 14 2.34 -6.34 14.13
N TRP A 15 1.11 -6.37 13.63
CA TRP A 15 0.04 -7.21 14.16
C TRP A 15 0.42 -8.69 14.06
N GLY A 16 1.15 -9.07 13.02
CA GLY A 16 1.64 -10.44 12.84
C GLY A 16 1.40 -11.02 11.47
N CYS A 17 0.83 -10.26 10.52
CA CYS A 17 0.71 -10.68 9.12
C CYS A 17 2.09 -11.13 8.62
N ARG A 18 2.22 -12.35 8.08
CA ARG A 18 3.53 -12.95 7.76
C ARG A 18 4.28 -12.16 6.69
N GLU A 19 3.58 -11.75 5.64
CA GLU A 19 4.07 -10.92 4.55
C GLU A 19 3.05 -9.82 4.26
N VAL A 20 3.53 -8.60 4.02
CA VAL A 20 2.66 -7.47 3.68
C VAL A 20 3.19 -6.78 2.44
N THR A 21 2.32 -6.51 1.46
CA THR A 21 2.66 -5.72 0.28
C THR A 21 2.04 -4.33 0.40
N GLY A 22 2.89 -3.30 0.47
CA GLY A 22 2.48 -1.90 0.39
C GLY A 22 2.59 -1.42 -1.05
N ALA A 23 1.49 -0.93 -1.61
CA ALA A 23 1.45 -0.47 -3.00
C ALA A 23 0.90 0.96 -3.11
N ASP A 24 1.57 1.79 -3.89
CA ASP A 24 1.21 3.19 -4.18
C ASP A 24 1.75 3.59 -5.56
N ASP A 25 1.11 4.50 -6.28
CA ASP A 25 1.69 5.03 -7.54
C ASP A 25 2.76 6.09 -7.26
N SER A 26 2.68 6.79 -6.12
CA SER A 26 3.60 7.85 -5.77
C SER A 26 4.95 7.31 -5.28
N PRO A 27 6.06 7.58 -6.00
CA PRO A 27 7.39 7.17 -5.55
C PRO A 27 7.80 7.86 -4.24
N VAL A 28 7.30 9.07 -3.99
CA VAL A 28 7.54 9.82 -2.74
C VAL A 28 6.86 9.13 -1.56
N ALA A 29 5.62 8.66 -1.75
CA ALA A 29 4.90 7.91 -0.72
C ALA A 29 5.64 6.61 -0.36
N LEU A 30 6.10 5.87 -1.38
CA LEU A 30 6.88 4.63 -1.17
C LEU A 30 8.21 4.89 -0.46
N ALA A 31 8.92 5.96 -0.80
CA ALA A 31 10.16 6.33 -0.11
C ALA A 31 9.90 6.65 1.37
N LEU A 32 8.85 7.41 1.67
CA LEU A 32 8.43 7.74 3.03
C LEU A 32 8.00 6.49 3.83
N ALA A 33 7.25 5.59 3.19
CA ALA A 33 6.82 4.34 3.79
C ALA A 33 8.00 3.42 4.13
N ALA A 34 8.98 3.31 3.23
CA ALA A 34 10.20 2.56 3.47
C ALA A 34 11.03 3.15 4.63
N ALA A 35 11.15 4.48 4.70
CA ALA A 35 11.84 5.15 5.81
C ALA A 35 11.12 4.91 7.16
N SER A 36 9.79 4.82 7.14
CA SER A 36 8.96 4.60 8.33
C SER A 36 9.09 3.19 8.94
N CYS A 37 9.68 2.22 8.23
CA CYS A 37 9.93 0.87 8.75
C CYS A 37 10.78 0.88 10.03
N ALA A 38 11.84 1.70 10.07
CA ALA A 38 12.77 1.78 11.19
C ALA A 38 12.06 2.30 12.45
N GLU A 39 11.30 3.38 12.32
CA GLU A 39 10.50 3.98 13.40
C GLU A 39 9.42 3.01 13.90
N ALA A 40 8.80 2.27 12.99
CA ALA A 40 7.79 1.27 13.33
C ALA A 40 8.37 0.00 13.97
N LYS A 41 9.70 -0.16 14.01
CA LYS A 41 10.39 -1.40 14.46
C LYS A 41 9.91 -2.64 13.68
N VAL A 42 9.64 -2.47 12.39
CA VAL A 42 9.24 -3.54 11.47
C VAL A 42 10.45 -3.91 10.62
N SER A 43 10.75 -5.21 10.53
CA SER A 43 11.78 -5.67 9.59
C SER A 43 11.37 -5.32 8.17
N CYS A 44 12.25 -4.62 7.45
CA CYS A 44 12.03 -4.30 6.03
C CYS A 44 11.86 -5.56 5.16
N GLU A 45 12.33 -6.72 5.61
CA GLU A 45 12.16 -7.99 4.89
C GLU A 45 10.69 -8.47 4.90
N LYS A 46 9.91 -8.01 5.88
CA LYS A 46 8.50 -8.38 6.07
C LYS A 46 7.55 -7.60 5.16
N VAL A 47 8.00 -6.46 4.65
CA VAL A 47 7.19 -5.53 3.87
C VAL A 47 7.78 -5.34 2.48
N ARG A 48 7.00 -5.66 1.45
CA ARG A 48 7.39 -5.42 0.06
C ARG A 48 6.70 -4.15 -0.44
N TRP A 49 7.50 -3.16 -0.80
CA TRP A 49 7.01 -1.93 -1.41
C TRP A 49 6.96 -2.09 -2.93
N ARG A 50 5.84 -1.73 -3.55
CA ARG A 50 5.64 -1.82 -4.99
C ARG A 50 4.97 -0.58 -5.53
N ARG A 51 5.49 -0.09 -6.65
CA ARG A 51 4.77 0.93 -7.40
C ARG A 51 3.60 0.28 -8.13
N LEU A 52 2.41 0.86 -8.02
CA LEU A 52 1.22 0.39 -8.71
C LEU A 52 0.23 1.53 -8.99
N ASP A 53 -0.03 1.79 -10.26
CA ASP A 53 -1.24 2.51 -10.71
C ASP A 53 -2.37 1.50 -10.88
N TRP A 54 -3.47 1.66 -10.14
CA TRP A 54 -4.56 0.67 -10.15
C TRP A 54 -5.41 0.75 -11.42
N ARG A 55 -5.20 1.79 -12.24
CA ARG A 55 -5.81 1.91 -13.57
C ARG A 55 -5.06 1.05 -14.60
N ASP A 56 -3.82 0.67 -14.33
CA ASP A 56 -3.05 -0.26 -15.15
C ASP A 56 -3.37 -1.70 -14.74
N LEU A 57 -4.34 -2.29 -15.44
CA LEU A 57 -4.81 -3.66 -15.18
C LEU A 57 -3.72 -4.71 -15.43
N ASP A 58 -2.81 -4.47 -16.38
CA ASP A 58 -1.71 -5.39 -16.67
C ASP A 58 -0.68 -5.36 -15.54
N ALA A 59 -0.38 -4.18 -14.99
CA ALA A 59 0.46 -4.06 -13.80
C ALA A 59 -0.19 -4.74 -12.57
N CYS A 60 -1.51 -4.61 -12.42
CA CYS A 60 -2.24 -5.31 -11.35
C CYS A 60 -2.15 -6.83 -11.50
N ALA A 61 -2.29 -7.34 -12.73
CA ALA A 61 -2.15 -8.77 -13.03
C ALA A 61 -0.74 -9.28 -12.70
N ARG A 62 0.30 -8.59 -13.20
CA ARG A 62 1.70 -8.95 -12.91
C ARG A 62 2.00 -8.93 -11.41
N LEU A 63 1.54 -7.91 -10.69
CA LEU A 63 1.75 -7.84 -9.24
C LEU A 63 1.11 -9.02 -8.51
N ARG A 64 -0.08 -9.45 -8.94
CA ARG A 64 -0.77 -10.62 -8.39
C ARG A 64 -0.02 -11.92 -8.68
N GLU A 65 0.55 -12.06 -9.86
CA GLU A 65 1.36 -13.23 -10.23
C GLU A 65 2.67 -13.29 -9.43
N GLU A 66 3.31 -12.15 -9.19
CA GLU A 66 4.61 -12.08 -8.50
C GLU A 66 4.51 -12.22 -6.97
N LEU A 67 3.52 -11.59 -6.36
CA LEU A 67 3.44 -11.40 -4.90
C LEU A 67 2.13 -11.89 -4.27
N GLY A 68 1.16 -12.27 -5.10
CA GLY A 68 -0.10 -12.84 -4.67
C GLY A 68 -0.11 -14.37 -4.77
N PRO A 69 -1.30 -14.98 -4.59
CA PRO A 69 -2.52 -14.35 -4.10
C PRO A 69 -2.39 -13.91 -2.64
N TRP A 70 -3.09 -12.83 -2.28
CA TRP A 70 -3.17 -12.36 -0.88
C TRP A 70 -4.45 -12.88 -0.21
N ASP A 71 -4.37 -13.17 1.09
CA ASP A 71 -5.54 -13.54 1.90
C ASP A 71 -6.52 -12.36 2.08
N ALA A 72 -6.00 -11.14 2.04
CA ALA A 72 -6.77 -9.92 2.19
C ALA A 72 -6.17 -8.77 1.36
N VAL A 73 -7.03 -7.91 0.84
CA VAL A 73 -6.67 -6.64 0.21
C VAL A 73 -7.25 -5.50 1.04
N VAL A 74 -6.38 -4.60 1.49
CA VAL A 74 -6.77 -3.46 2.36
C VAL A 74 -6.51 -2.15 1.63
N SER A 75 -7.46 -1.22 1.73
CA SER A 75 -7.31 0.17 1.33
C SER A 75 -7.93 1.08 2.40
N ALA A 76 -7.38 2.28 2.58
CA ALA A 76 -7.89 3.29 3.53
C ALA A 76 -7.98 4.62 2.79
N ASP A 77 -9.16 5.25 2.83
CA ASP A 77 -9.46 6.53 2.17
C ASP A 77 -9.13 6.60 0.65
N CYS A 78 -9.06 5.44 0.01
CA CYS A 78 -8.75 5.32 -1.42
C CYS A 78 -9.96 5.54 -2.33
N VAL A 79 -11.17 5.60 -1.75
CA VAL A 79 -12.39 6.02 -2.42
C VAL A 79 -12.68 7.44 -1.96
N LEU A 80 -12.07 8.41 -2.64
CA LEU A 80 -12.51 9.79 -2.48
C LEU A 80 -13.89 9.89 -3.12
N ALA A 81 -14.93 10.07 -2.30
CA ALA A 81 -16.17 10.63 -2.80
C ALA A 81 -15.79 11.93 -3.51
N ALA A 82 -16.11 12.06 -4.79
CA ALA A 82 -15.99 13.34 -5.47
C ALA A 82 -16.62 14.41 -4.56
N PRO A 83 -15.98 15.56 -4.32
CA PRO A 83 -16.64 16.63 -3.59
C PRO A 83 -18.01 16.87 -4.26
N PRO A 84 -19.11 17.01 -3.49
CA PRO A 84 -20.42 17.21 -4.09
C PRO A 84 -20.30 18.38 -5.08
N SER A 85 -20.65 18.11 -6.34
CA SER A 85 -20.66 19.11 -7.40
C SER A 85 -21.79 20.09 -7.11
N GLY A 86 -21.52 21.13 -6.32
CA GLY A 86 -22.46 22.18 -5.97
C GLY A 86 -21.74 23.36 -5.30
N PRO A 87 -22.22 24.60 -5.45
CA PRO A 87 -21.64 25.75 -4.77
C PRO A 87 -21.80 25.60 -3.24
N MET A 88 -20.77 26.03 -2.50
CA MET A 88 -20.83 26.18 -1.04
C MET A 88 -21.85 27.23 -0.62
#